data_AF-A0A2E5JDJ5-F1
#
_entry.id   AF-A0A2E5JDJ5-F1
#
_cell.length_a   1.000
_cell.length_b   1.000
_cell.length_c   1.000
_cell.angle_alpha   90.00
_cell.angle_beta   90.00
_cell.angle_gamma   90.00
#
_symmetry.space_group_name_H-M   'P 1'
#
loop_
_entity.id
_entity.type
_entity.pdbx_description
1 polymer ?
#
loop_
_entity_poly.entity_id
_entity_poly.type
_entity_poly.pdbx_seq_one_letter_code
_entity_poly.pdbx_strand_id
1 'polypeptide(L)'
;MDFRPVDTLKTISTRNLIRSYALTNLFLVLVYTSIEPYFNGANVSWIHQLHLILQPLAIFASIADSSIFTGVTLIFSFSAIVFDGVVLWLNFIAVSRCIAEPSATCFEMVFEKFIWGMLAFVHIFSDTMLSLRLISLRSYLVKKDVNEKIAMQNYDGEVPILKTVDVNCAKLRILHVFLLPIGFLYAFFMLGRTFSNLLWIGALIHVFVDLYGISVSRVHDTWSLGILMGLQLIIGSINLFTVVYRIPEPRDTISEDLSFYISIFYVFADCLLLYFIIATFRILQGYEKLKKN
;
A
#
# COMPACT_ATOMS: atom_id res chain seq x y z
N MET A 1 24.20 -21.57 -1.31
CA MET A 1 23.40 -21.08 -0.15
C MET A 1 22.43 -19.96 -0.53
N ASP A 2 21.37 -19.75 0.26
CA ASP A 2 20.55 -18.51 0.21
C ASP A 2 21.33 -17.42 0.95
N PHE A 3 21.78 -16.39 0.25
CA PHE A 3 22.67 -15.36 0.83
C PHE A 3 21.92 -14.43 1.78
N ARG A 4 20.60 -14.33 1.62
CA ARG A 4 19.77 -13.44 2.43
C ARG A 4 19.29 -14.16 3.69
N PRO A 5 19.52 -13.61 4.91
CA PRO A 5 19.07 -14.24 6.14
C PRO A 5 17.54 -14.41 6.19
N VAL A 6 17.06 -15.47 6.85
CA VAL A 6 15.62 -15.70 7.06
C VAL A 6 15.07 -14.70 8.09
N ASP A 7 13.79 -14.37 7.99
CA ASP A 7 13.14 -13.49 8.97
C ASP A 7 13.10 -14.11 10.37
N THR A 8 13.45 -13.30 11.37
CA THR A 8 13.34 -13.67 12.79
C THR A 8 11.93 -13.39 13.31
N LEU A 9 11.58 -13.96 14.47
CA LEU A 9 10.32 -13.65 15.16
C LEU A 9 10.14 -12.14 15.38
N LYS A 10 11.22 -11.41 15.68
CA LYS A 10 11.20 -9.95 15.81
C LYS A 10 10.82 -9.27 14.49
N THR A 11 11.40 -9.70 13.37
CA THR A 11 11.07 -9.17 12.04
C THR A 11 9.60 -9.43 11.69
N ILE A 12 9.11 -10.65 11.95
CA ILE A 12 7.72 -11.04 11.68
C ILE A 12 6.74 -10.22 12.53
N SER A 13 7.00 -10.11 13.84
CA SER A 13 6.18 -9.32 14.77
C SER A 13 6.11 -7.85 14.35
N THR A 14 7.26 -7.23 14.01
CA THR A 14 7.31 -5.85 13.53
C THR A 14 6.48 -5.66 12.26
N ARG A 15 6.56 -6.57 11.28
CA ARG A 15 5.76 -6.51 10.05
C ARG A 15 4.26 -6.61 10.32
N ASN A 16 3.85 -7.48 11.24
CA ASN A 16 2.43 -7.62 11.61
C ASN A 16 1.90 -6.37 12.32
N LEU A 17 2.71 -5.75 13.19
CA LEU A 17 2.34 -4.50 13.84
C LEU A 17 2.20 -3.35 12.83
N ILE A 18 3.11 -3.25 11.85
CA ILE A 18 2.99 -2.28 10.73
C ILE A 18 1.63 -2.46 10.03
N ARG A 19 1.27 -3.69 9.67
CA ARG A 19 -0.02 -3.98 9.01
C ARG A 19 -1.21 -3.61 9.89
N SER A 20 -1.13 -3.90 11.19
CA SER A 20 -2.19 -3.56 12.14
C SER A 20 -2.42 -2.05 12.19
N TYR A 21 -1.36 -1.25 12.39
CA TYR A 21 -1.50 0.21 12.43
C TYR A 21 -1.96 0.79 11.09
N ALA A 22 -1.47 0.25 9.97
CA ALA A 22 -1.92 0.67 8.65
C ALA A 22 -3.41 0.40 8.42
N LEU A 23 -3.90 -0.78 8.82
CA LEU A 23 -5.33 -1.12 8.75
C LEU A 23 -6.17 -0.28 9.71
N THR A 24 -5.67 0.00 10.93
CA THR A 24 -6.35 0.90 11.87
C THR A 24 -6.51 2.30 11.27
N ASN A 25 -5.46 2.85 10.66
CA ASN A 25 -5.55 4.15 10.00
C ASN A 25 -6.51 4.15 8.80
N LEU A 26 -6.52 3.09 7.98
CA LEU A 26 -7.52 2.98 6.91
C LEU A 26 -8.94 2.93 7.46
N PHE A 27 -9.16 2.19 8.55
CA PHE A 27 -10.46 2.15 9.21
C PHE A 27 -10.89 3.53 9.73
N LEU A 28 -9.97 4.31 10.30
CA LEU A 28 -10.26 5.67 10.75
C LEU A 28 -10.61 6.61 9.59
N VAL A 29 -9.98 6.46 8.42
CA VAL A 29 -10.39 7.18 7.21
C VAL A 29 -11.82 6.80 6.80
N LEU A 30 -12.20 5.53 6.89
CA LEU A 30 -13.58 5.11 6.60
C LEU A 30 -14.58 5.71 7.60
N VAL A 31 -14.22 5.75 8.89
CA VAL A 31 -15.02 6.45 9.92
C VAL A 31 -15.16 7.93 9.56
N TYR A 32 -14.05 8.59 9.22
CA TYR A 32 -14.04 9.98 8.77
C TYR A 32 -15.03 10.21 7.61
N THR A 33 -14.90 9.44 6.52
CA THR A 33 -15.75 9.58 5.34
C THR A 33 -17.22 9.27 5.65
N SER A 34 -17.49 8.35 6.59
CA SER A 34 -18.87 8.03 6.98
C SER A 34 -19.55 9.14 7.77
N ILE A 35 -18.79 9.93 8.54
CA ILE A 35 -19.36 10.97 9.40
C ILE A 35 -19.28 12.37 8.79
N GLU A 36 -18.41 12.60 7.80
CA GLU A 36 -18.24 13.91 7.14
C GLU A 36 -19.56 14.55 6.69
N PRO A 37 -20.52 13.83 6.06
CA PRO A 37 -21.76 14.45 5.57
C PRO A 37 -22.65 15.05 6.66
N TYR A 38 -22.41 14.72 7.93
CA TYR A 38 -23.17 15.23 9.07
C TYR A 38 -22.59 16.53 9.65
N PHE A 39 -21.46 17.02 9.14
CA PHE A 39 -20.78 18.23 9.62
C PHE A 39 -20.77 19.34 8.56
N ASN A 40 -21.00 20.57 8.98
CA ASN A 40 -21.12 21.72 8.08
C ASN A 40 -19.76 22.39 7.77
N GLY A 41 -18.70 22.06 8.51
CA GLY A 41 -17.38 22.66 8.35
C GLY A 41 -16.56 22.02 7.22
N ALA A 42 -16.45 22.73 6.09
CA ALA A 42 -15.49 22.38 5.04
C ALA A 42 -14.02 22.60 5.49
N ASN A 43 -13.11 21.83 4.89
CA ASN A 43 -11.67 22.13 4.66
C ASN A 43 -10.60 21.35 5.46
N VAL A 44 -10.93 20.53 6.44
CA VAL A 44 -9.93 19.64 7.11
C VAL A 44 -9.81 18.27 6.42
N SER A 45 -10.70 18.04 5.45
CA SER A 45 -11.02 16.78 4.76
C SER A 45 -9.89 16.17 3.92
N TRP A 46 -9.13 16.99 3.22
CA TRP A 46 -8.12 16.52 2.26
C TRP A 46 -6.86 15.97 2.92
N ILE A 47 -6.55 16.42 4.14
CA ILE A 47 -5.35 15.99 4.85
C ILE A 47 -5.46 14.51 5.27
N HIS A 48 -6.63 14.09 5.76
CA HIS A 48 -6.87 12.70 6.17
C HIS A 48 -6.88 11.73 4.97
N GLN A 49 -7.16 12.21 3.76
CA GLN A 49 -7.10 11.38 2.55
C GLN A 49 -5.68 10.95 2.18
N LEU A 50 -4.63 11.59 2.73
CA LEU A 50 -3.23 11.13 2.56
C LEU A 50 -3.05 9.68 3.01
N HIS A 51 -3.79 9.23 4.02
CA HIS A 51 -3.72 7.85 4.50
C HIS A 51 -4.20 6.82 3.46
N LEU A 52 -5.02 7.21 2.47
CA LEU A 52 -5.39 6.34 1.35
C LEU A 52 -4.18 5.98 0.47
N ILE A 53 -3.12 6.78 0.51
CA ILE A 53 -1.84 6.54 -0.18
C ILE A 53 -0.82 5.93 0.78
N LEU A 54 -0.66 6.51 1.97
CA LEU A 54 0.36 6.10 2.93
C LEU A 54 0.13 4.67 3.45
N GLN A 55 -1.10 4.29 3.78
CA GLN A 55 -1.33 3.01 4.45
C GLN A 55 -1.15 1.81 3.51
N PRO A 56 -1.59 1.84 2.23
CA PRO A 56 -1.18 0.84 1.25
C PRO A 56 0.34 0.75 1.10
N LEU A 57 1.05 1.89 1.07
CA LEU A 57 2.51 1.94 1.01
C LEU A 57 3.17 1.34 2.27
N ALA A 58 2.56 1.48 3.46
CA ALA A 58 3.03 0.85 4.69
C ALA A 58 2.85 -0.67 4.68
N ILE A 59 1.69 -1.15 4.22
CA ILE A 59 1.44 -2.58 4.00
C ILE A 59 2.46 -3.13 3.00
N PHE A 60 2.70 -2.42 1.90
CA PHE A 60 3.70 -2.76 0.89
C PHE A 60 5.09 -2.93 1.51
N ALA A 61 5.58 -1.93 2.25
CA ALA A 61 6.88 -2.00 2.92
C ALA A 61 6.98 -3.16 3.93
N SER A 62 5.86 -3.57 4.54
CA SER A 62 5.83 -4.72 5.44
C SER A 62 5.94 -6.08 4.72
N ILE A 63 5.66 -6.13 3.42
CA ILE A 63 5.69 -7.35 2.60
C ILE A 63 6.97 -7.39 1.75
N ALA A 64 7.36 -6.24 1.22
CA ALA A 64 8.60 -6.02 0.50
C ALA A 64 9.80 -6.25 1.42
N ASP A 65 10.75 -7.06 0.98
CA ASP A 65 11.99 -7.30 1.72
C ASP A 65 13.05 -6.25 1.32
N SER A 66 12.70 -4.96 1.41
CA SER A 66 13.54 -3.84 0.95
C SER A 66 13.66 -2.71 1.97
N SER A 67 14.90 -2.43 2.35
CA SER A 67 15.25 -1.32 3.25
C SER A 67 14.99 0.05 2.64
N ILE A 68 15.16 0.19 1.32
CA ILE A 68 14.94 1.44 0.57
C ILE A 68 13.45 1.78 0.59
N PHE A 69 12.58 0.85 0.19
CA PHE A 69 11.13 1.08 0.21
C PHE A 69 10.64 1.41 1.62
N THR A 70 11.11 0.66 2.63
CA THR A 70 10.79 0.96 4.04
C THR A 70 11.23 2.37 4.45
N GLY A 71 12.38 2.85 3.95
CA GLY A 71 12.86 4.20 4.17
C GLY A 71 11.99 5.28 3.52
N VAL A 72 11.52 5.04 2.28
CA VAL A 72 10.60 5.96 1.59
C VAL A 72 9.26 6.03 2.33
N THR A 73 8.67 4.89 2.69
CA THR A 73 7.44 4.82 3.49
C THR A 73 7.55 5.59 4.81
N LEU A 74 8.71 5.50 5.48
CA LEU A 74 8.95 6.22 6.72
C LEU A 74 8.87 7.75 6.54
N ILE A 75 9.36 8.28 5.41
CA ILE A 75 9.26 9.72 5.10
C ILE A 75 7.78 10.12 5.00
N PHE A 76 6.99 9.37 4.24
CA PHE A 76 5.55 9.64 4.12
C PHE A 76 4.82 9.51 5.47
N SER A 77 5.22 8.54 6.31
CA SER A 77 4.65 8.38 7.64
C SER A 77 4.94 9.57 8.54
N PHE A 78 6.15 10.14 8.50
CA PHE A 78 6.44 11.37 9.24
C PHE A 78 5.67 12.58 8.70
N SER A 79 5.51 12.69 7.39
CA SER A 79 4.70 13.75 6.79
C SER A 79 3.25 13.69 7.26
N ALA A 80 2.65 12.49 7.34
CA ALA A 80 1.30 12.31 7.84
C ALA A 80 1.14 12.76 9.30
N ILE A 81 2.08 12.37 10.19
CA ILE A 81 2.09 12.86 11.58
C ILE A 81 2.07 14.40 11.65
N VAL A 82 2.86 15.07 10.81
CA VAL A 82 2.92 16.53 10.78
C VAL A 82 1.59 17.11 10.29
N PHE A 83 1.02 16.55 9.22
CA PHE A 83 -0.25 17.04 8.69
C PHE A 83 -1.40 16.83 9.67
N ASP A 84 -1.51 15.67 10.32
CA ASP A 84 -2.51 15.42 11.35
C ASP A 84 -2.29 16.31 12.57
N GLY A 85 -1.03 16.61 12.91
CA GLY A 85 -0.68 17.59 13.94
C GLY A 85 -1.19 18.99 13.63
N VAL A 86 -1.07 19.44 12.37
CA VAL A 86 -1.64 20.71 11.91
C VAL A 86 -3.16 20.69 12.03
N VAL A 87 -3.81 19.59 11.63
CA VAL A 87 -5.25 19.41 11.78
C VAL A 87 -5.69 19.52 13.23
N LEU A 88 -5.03 18.81 14.15
CA LEU A 88 -5.33 18.86 15.57
C LEU A 88 -5.20 20.28 16.12
N TRP A 89 -4.14 20.99 15.72
CA TRP A 89 -3.90 22.36 16.13
C TRP A 89 -4.96 23.34 15.62
N LEU A 90 -5.38 23.21 14.36
CA LEU A 90 -6.44 24.05 13.79
C LEU A 90 -7.79 23.83 14.49
N ASN A 91 -8.13 22.58 14.81
CA ASN A 91 -9.32 22.27 15.58
C ASN A 91 -9.26 22.86 17.00
N PHE A 92 -8.09 22.78 17.66
CA PHE A 92 -7.88 23.39 18.97
C PHE A 92 -8.07 24.92 18.93
N ILE A 93 -7.49 25.61 17.94
CA ILE A 93 -7.66 27.06 17.78
C ILE A 93 -9.14 27.41 17.56
N ALA A 94 -9.86 26.64 16.73
CA ALA A 94 -11.27 26.87 16.48
C ALA A 94 -12.10 26.79 17.77
N VAL A 95 -11.88 25.76 18.59
CA VAL A 95 -12.53 25.61 19.91
C VAL A 95 -12.15 26.76 20.83
N SER A 96 -10.88 27.12 20.91
CA SER A 96 -10.41 28.20 21.79
C SER A 96 -11.03 29.55 21.44
N ARG A 97 -11.18 29.87 20.14
CA ARG A 97 -11.81 31.11 19.68
C ARG A 97 -13.30 31.13 20.00
N CYS A 98 -13.96 29.99 19.81
CA CYS A 98 -15.37 29.81 20.13
C CYS A 98 -15.67 30.09 21.62
N ILE A 99 -14.81 29.59 22.51
CA ILE A 99 -14.95 29.81 23.96
C ILE A 99 -14.66 31.28 24.34
N ALA A 100 -13.70 31.91 23.67
CA ALA A 100 -13.34 33.31 23.92
C ALA A 100 -14.42 34.30 23.45
N GLU A 101 -15.08 34.01 22.32
CA GLU A 101 -16.12 34.85 21.71
C GLU A 101 -17.35 33.99 21.36
N PRO A 102 -18.23 33.69 22.34
CA PRO A 102 -19.33 32.75 22.14
C PRO A 102 -20.36 33.26 21.13
N SER A 103 -20.63 32.43 20.12
CA SER A 103 -21.74 32.62 19.18
C SER A 103 -22.85 31.58 19.41
N ALA A 104 -24.03 31.79 18.82
CA ALA A 104 -25.14 30.84 18.89
C ALA A 104 -24.81 29.45 18.31
N THR A 105 -23.83 29.37 17.39
CA THR A 105 -23.36 28.14 16.77
C THR A 105 -22.17 27.51 17.50
N CYS A 106 -21.74 28.10 18.62
CA CYS A 106 -20.50 27.70 19.26
C CYS A 106 -20.53 26.26 19.79
N PHE A 107 -21.66 25.80 20.32
CA PHE A 107 -21.81 24.43 20.81
C PHE A 107 -21.64 23.39 19.68
N GLU A 108 -22.29 23.62 18.53
CA GLU A 108 -22.17 22.76 17.34
C GLU A 108 -20.74 22.73 16.83
N MET A 109 -20.07 23.89 16.78
CA MET A 109 -18.67 24.00 16.39
C MET A 109 -17.74 23.25 17.34
N VAL A 110 -17.92 23.41 18.66
CA VAL A 110 -17.09 22.70 19.65
C VAL A 110 -17.25 21.19 19.51
N PHE A 111 -18.48 20.71 19.34
CA PHE A 111 -18.75 19.30 19.14
C PHE A 111 -18.08 18.75 17.87
N GLU A 112 -18.27 19.43 16.74
CA GLU A 112 -17.65 19.06 15.46
C GLU A 112 -16.12 19.04 15.56
N LYS A 113 -15.50 20.14 16.05
CA LYS A 113 -14.04 20.27 16.13
C LYS A 113 -13.43 19.33 17.17
N PHE A 114 -14.17 18.96 18.21
CA PHE A 114 -13.75 17.94 19.16
C PHE A 114 -13.68 16.55 18.50
N ILE A 115 -14.69 16.15 17.72
CA ILE A 115 -14.68 14.88 16.98
C ILE A 115 -13.52 14.84 16.00
N TRP A 116 -13.31 15.91 15.22
CA TRP A 116 -12.18 15.99 14.29
C TRP A 116 -10.83 15.98 14.99
N GLY A 117 -10.70 16.70 16.11
CA GLY A 117 -9.49 16.69 16.94
C GLY A 117 -9.20 15.29 17.50
N MET A 118 -10.21 14.57 17.96
CA MET A 118 -10.05 13.19 18.45
C MET A 118 -9.60 12.23 17.35
N LEU A 119 -10.18 12.32 16.15
CA LEU A 119 -9.73 11.50 15.01
C LEU A 119 -8.28 11.79 14.64
N ALA A 120 -7.90 13.06 14.53
CA ALA A 120 -6.52 13.46 14.25
C ALA A 120 -5.56 12.99 15.34
N PHE A 121 -5.95 13.05 16.62
CA PHE A 121 -5.14 12.54 17.72
C PHE A 121 -4.88 11.03 17.61
N VAL A 122 -5.90 10.25 17.27
CA VAL A 122 -5.75 8.79 17.09
C VAL A 122 -4.86 8.49 15.88
N HIS A 123 -5.00 9.25 14.79
CA HIS A 123 -4.11 9.14 13.62
C HIS A 123 -2.65 9.43 13.98
N ILE A 124 -2.36 10.55 14.66
CA ILE A 124 -1.02 10.89 15.14
C ILE A 124 -0.42 9.76 15.98
N PHE A 125 -1.21 9.21 16.93
CA PHE A 125 -0.76 8.12 17.78
C PHE A 125 -0.43 6.86 16.97
N SER A 126 -1.34 6.46 16.07
CA SER A 126 -1.17 5.29 15.20
C SER A 126 0.03 5.44 14.26
N ASP A 127 0.18 6.61 13.62
CA ASP A 127 1.29 6.88 12.69
C ASP A 127 2.63 7.02 13.40
N THR A 128 2.65 7.50 14.65
CA THR A 128 3.85 7.47 15.49
C THR A 128 4.27 6.04 15.76
N MET A 129 3.32 5.18 16.16
CA MET A 129 3.61 3.76 16.39
C MET A 129 4.05 3.05 15.11
N LEU A 130 3.38 3.31 13.99
CA LEU A 130 3.76 2.83 12.66
C LEU A 130 5.20 3.24 12.30
N SER A 131 5.55 4.52 12.49
CA SER A 131 6.89 5.06 12.21
C SER A 131 7.96 4.36 13.04
N LEU A 132 7.73 4.14 14.34
CA LEU A 132 8.65 3.40 15.21
C LEU A 132 8.88 1.95 14.72
N ARG A 133 7.82 1.30 14.22
CA ARG A 133 7.93 -0.05 13.65
C ARG A 133 8.64 -0.03 12.29
N LEU A 134 8.41 0.96 11.44
CA LEU A 134 9.12 1.15 10.17
C LEU A 134 10.62 1.40 10.39
N ILE A 135 11.00 2.19 11.40
CA ILE A 135 12.41 2.38 11.80
C ILE A 135 13.03 1.05 12.21
N SER A 136 12.34 0.29 13.06
CA SER A 136 12.80 -1.03 13.52
C SER A 136 12.98 -1.99 12.35
N LEU A 137 11.98 -2.06 11.46
CA LEU A 137 12.03 -2.90 10.26
C LEU A 137 13.21 -2.51 9.37
N ARG A 138 13.39 -1.21 9.09
CA ARG A 138 14.50 -0.70 8.29
C ARG A 138 15.85 -1.12 8.88
N SER A 139 16.04 -0.99 10.19
CA SER A 139 17.27 -1.44 10.85
C SER A 139 17.53 -2.93 10.65
N TYR A 140 16.49 -3.76 10.77
CA TYR A 140 16.60 -5.20 10.51
C TYR A 140 16.92 -5.50 9.05
N LEU A 141 16.27 -4.81 8.11
CA LEU A 141 16.48 -5.01 6.67
C LEU A 141 17.88 -4.56 6.22
N VAL A 142 18.37 -3.41 6.70
CA VAL A 142 19.74 -2.96 6.40
C VAL A 142 20.77 -3.98 6.89
N LYS A 143 20.58 -4.58 8.07
CA LYS A 143 21.43 -5.67 8.56
C LYS A 143 21.37 -6.90 7.64
N LYS A 144 20.18 -7.25 7.14
CA LYS A 144 20.03 -8.34 6.16
C LYS A 144 20.78 -8.03 4.86
N ASP A 145 20.65 -6.81 4.34
CA ASP A 145 21.30 -6.36 3.10
C ASP A 145 22.85 -6.40 3.22
N VAL A 146 23.40 -5.97 4.36
CA VAL A 146 24.84 -6.04 4.64
C VAL A 146 25.32 -7.49 4.72
N ASN A 147 24.61 -8.33 5.46
CA ASN A 147 24.98 -9.75 5.61
C ASN A 147 24.90 -10.49 4.27
N GLU A 148 23.90 -10.21 3.44
CA GLU A 148 23.77 -10.75 2.10
C GLU A 148 24.98 -10.38 1.23
N LYS A 149 25.38 -9.10 1.25
CA LYS A 149 26.56 -8.63 0.49
C LYS A 149 27.85 -9.32 0.94
N ILE A 150 28.05 -9.49 2.25
CA ILE A 150 29.23 -10.19 2.79
C ILE A 150 29.21 -11.67 2.38
N ALA A 151 28.06 -12.33 2.48
CA ALA A 151 27.92 -13.74 2.11
C ALA A 151 28.17 -13.96 0.60
N MET A 152 27.76 -13.02 -0.26
CA MET A 152 28.06 -13.06 -1.69
C MET A 152 29.54 -12.83 -2.00
N GLN A 153 30.25 -12.01 -1.21
CA GLN A 153 31.69 -11.77 -1.39
C GLN A 153 32.54 -12.97 -0.98
N ASN A 154 32.14 -13.68 0.06
CA ASN A 154 32.84 -14.86 0.59
C ASN A 154 32.34 -16.17 -0.04
N TYR A 155 31.78 -16.10 -1.25
CA TYR A 155 31.14 -17.24 -1.89
C TYR A 155 32.16 -18.13 -2.61
N ASP A 156 32.32 -19.36 -2.14
CA ASP A 156 33.31 -20.33 -2.62
C ASP A 156 32.83 -21.23 -3.78
N GLY A 157 31.77 -20.84 -4.51
CA GLY A 157 31.36 -21.50 -5.77
C GLY A 157 30.30 -22.60 -5.67
N GLU A 158 29.80 -22.95 -4.47
CA GLU A 158 28.72 -23.94 -4.32
C GLU A 158 27.33 -23.44 -4.76
N VAL A 159 26.74 -24.06 -5.80
CA VAL A 159 25.44 -23.68 -6.40
C VAL A 159 24.43 -23.12 -5.37
N PRO A 160 23.95 -21.87 -5.54
CA PRO A 160 23.09 -21.25 -4.55
C PRO A 160 21.71 -21.90 -4.49
N ILE A 161 21.14 -21.97 -3.29
CA ILE A 161 19.78 -22.52 -3.09
C ILE A 161 18.80 -21.40 -3.44
N LEU A 162 17.88 -21.67 -4.37
CA LEU A 162 16.90 -20.69 -4.88
C LEU A 162 15.75 -20.38 -3.89
N LYS A 163 15.99 -20.49 -2.58
CA LYS A 163 14.95 -20.31 -1.56
C LYS A 163 14.34 -18.90 -1.59
N THR A 164 15.13 -17.87 -1.90
CA THR A 164 14.60 -16.50 -2.10
C THR A 164 13.66 -16.41 -3.31
N VAL A 165 13.91 -17.18 -4.40
CA VAL A 165 12.98 -17.30 -5.53
C VAL A 165 11.68 -17.96 -5.09
N ASP A 166 11.76 -19.09 -4.38
CA ASP A 166 10.57 -19.80 -3.87
C ASP A 166 9.71 -18.89 -2.98
N VAL A 167 10.35 -18.09 -2.12
CA VAL A 167 9.66 -17.12 -1.25
C VAL A 167 9.00 -16.02 -2.08
N ASN A 168 9.68 -15.44 -3.07
CA ASN A 168 9.11 -14.40 -3.92
C ASN A 168 7.95 -14.94 -4.78
N CYS A 169 8.09 -16.13 -5.34
CA CYS A 169 7.03 -16.83 -6.07
C CYS A 169 5.83 -17.15 -5.16
N ALA A 170 6.07 -17.60 -3.92
CA ALA A 170 5.00 -17.81 -2.95
C ALA A 170 4.28 -16.50 -2.60
N LYS A 171 5.01 -15.39 -2.44
CA LYS A 171 4.42 -14.06 -2.21
C LYS A 171 3.59 -13.59 -3.41
N LEU A 172 4.12 -13.71 -4.64
CA LEU A 172 3.37 -13.43 -5.87
C LEU A 172 2.07 -14.21 -5.93
N ARG A 173 2.13 -15.51 -5.66
CA ARG A 173 0.95 -16.37 -5.64
C ARG A 173 -0.09 -15.90 -4.63
N ILE A 174 0.33 -15.65 -3.40
CA ILE A 174 -0.58 -15.22 -2.33
C ILE A 174 -1.21 -13.87 -2.68
N LEU A 175 -0.44 -12.93 -3.24
CA LEU A 175 -0.96 -11.65 -3.68
C LEU A 175 -2.01 -11.80 -4.78
N HIS A 176 -1.73 -12.54 -5.85
CA HIS A 176 -2.72 -12.76 -6.91
C HIS A 176 -3.98 -13.49 -6.39
N VAL A 177 -3.84 -14.49 -5.52
CA VAL A 177 -4.99 -15.15 -4.87
C VAL A 177 -5.81 -14.17 -4.04
N PHE A 178 -5.16 -13.27 -3.31
CA PHE A 178 -5.82 -12.24 -2.52
C PHE A 178 -6.56 -11.20 -3.39
N LEU A 179 -6.00 -10.87 -4.56
CA LEU A 179 -6.58 -9.90 -5.48
C LEU A 179 -7.79 -10.44 -6.24
N LEU A 180 -7.91 -11.76 -6.45
CA LEU A 180 -9.05 -12.35 -7.17
C LEU A 180 -10.45 -11.92 -6.65
N PRO A 181 -10.79 -12.06 -5.35
CA PRO A 181 -12.10 -11.63 -4.85
C PRO A 181 -12.31 -10.13 -4.99
N ILE A 182 -11.27 -9.32 -4.79
CA ILE A 182 -11.31 -7.87 -4.97
C ILE A 182 -11.53 -7.51 -6.44
N GLY A 183 -10.89 -8.24 -7.35
CA GLY A 183 -11.01 -8.06 -8.80
C GLY A 183 -12.37 -8.46 -9.33
N PHE A 184 -12.97 -9.50 -8.77
CA PHE A 184 -14.34 -9.85 -9.09
C PHE A 184 -15.32 -8.76 -8.67
N LEU A 185 -15.17 -8.21 -7.45
CA LEU A 185 -15.97 -7.07 -6.99
C LEU A 185 -15.76 -5.83 -7.86
N TYR A 186 -14.50 -5.52 -8.20
CA TYR A 186 -14.16 -4.39 -9.05
C TYR A 186 -14.76 -4.53 -10.44
N ALA A 187 -14.58 -5.68 -11.09
CA ALA A 187 -15.20 -6.02 -12.36
C ALA A 187 -16.72 -5.88 -12.29
N PHE A 188 -17.36 -6.37 -11.22
CA PHE A 188 -18.80 -6.25 -11.03
C PHE A 188 -19.27 -4.80 -10.97
N PHE A 189 -18.62 -3.94 -10.18
CA PHE A 189 -18.98 -2.52 -10.12
C PHE A 189 -18.72 -1.78 -11.42
N MET A 190 -17.68 -2.18 -12.17
CA MET A 190 -17.30 -1.52 -13.40
C MET A 190 -18.07 -2.00 -14.63
N LEU A 191 -18.68 -3.19 -14.61
CA LEU A 191 -19.43 -3.77 -15.74
C LEU A 191 -20.50 -2.84 -16.32
N GLY A 192 -21.22 -2.11 -15.46
CA GLY A 192 -22.24 -1.15 -15.89
C GLY A 192 -21.67 0.07 -16.63
N ARG A 193 -20.38 0.36 -16.45
CA ARG A 193 -19.67 1.48 -17.08
C ARG A 193 -18.80 1.03 -18.25
N THR A 194 -18.54 -0.27 -18.43
CA THR A 194 -17.65 -0.77 -19.49
C THR A 194 -18.07 -0.35 -20.91
N PHE A 195 -19.36 -0.16 -21.13
CA PHE A 195 -19.87 0.30 -22.43
C PHE A 195 -19.71 1.81 -22.67
N SER A 196 -19.43 2.61 -21.64
CA SER A 196 -19.25 4.07 -21.79
C SER A 196 -17.80 4.47 -22.03
N ASN A 197 -16.82 3.67 -21.60
CA ASN A 197 -15.40 3.94 -21.84
C ASN A 197 -14.58 2.63 -21.89
N LEU A 198 -13.83 2.44 -22.97
CA LEU A 198 -12.98 1.28 -23.20
C LEU A 198 -11.91 1.07 -22.11
N LEU A 199 -11.51 2.12 -21.39
CA LEU A 199 -10.56 2.03 -20.26
C LEU A 199 -11.04 1.05 -19.18
N TRP A 200 -12.36 0.91 -19.00
CA TRP A 200 -12.95 0.02 -18.01
C TRP A 200 -12.84 -1.46 -18.38
N ILE A 201 -12.52 -1.79 -19.64
CA ILE A 201 -12.18 -3.16 -20.03
C ILE A 201 -10.91 -3.63 -19.29
N GLY A 202 -9.99 -2.71 -18.98
CA GLY A 202 -8.80 -3.04 -18.18
C GLY A 202 -9.13 -3.62 -16.81
N ALA A 203 -10.23 -3.17 -16.19
CA ALA A 203 -10.73 -3.72 -14.92
C ALA A 203 -11.19 -5.18 -15.05
N LEU A 204 -11.71 -5.58 -16.21
CA LEU A 204 -12.10 -6.97 -16.49
C LEU A 204 -10.87 -7.85 -16.74
N ILE A 205 -9.87 -7.32 -17.44
CA ILE A 205 -8.63 -8.05 -17.77
C ILE A 205 -7.84 -8.41 -16.50
N HIS A 206 -7.97 -7.60 -15.45
CA HIS A 206 -7.30 -7.79 -14.17
C HIS A 206 -7.45 -9.19 -13.57
N VAL A 207 -8.68 -9.69 -13.54
CA VAL A 207 -9.00 -11.02 -12.99
C VAL A 207 -8.26 -12.12 -13.75
N PHE A 208 -8.12 -11.98 -15.07
CA PHE A 208 -7.39 -12.94 -15.90
C PHE A 208 -5.89 -12.89 -15.67
N VAL A 209 -5.33 -11.69 -15.46
CA VAL A 209 -3.90 -11.55 -15.13
C VAL A 209 -3.59 -12.10 -13.74
N ASP A 210 -4.49 -11.93 -12.77
CA ASP A 210 -4.35 -12.56 -11.46
C ASP A 210 -4.36 -14.10 -11.56
N LEU A 211 -5.28 -14.67 -12.35
CA LEU A 211 -5.29 -16.12 -12.62
C LEU A 211 -3.99 -16.59 -13.30
N TYR A 212 -3.51 -15.85 -14.29
CA TYR A 212 -2.25 -16.15 -14.97
C TYR A 212 -1.06 -16.07 -14.01
N GLY A 213 -1.00 -15.04 -13.17
CA GLY A 213 0.04 -14.86 -12.15
C GLY A 213 0.13 -16.00 -11.15
N ILE A 214 -1.02 -16.57 -10.74
CA ILE A 214 -1.06 -17.79 -9.90
C ILE A 214 -0.38 -18.96 -10.62
N SER A 215 -0.62 -19.12 -11.92
CA SER A 215 0.02 -20.18 -12.72
C SER A 215 1.54 -19.96 -12.84
N VAL A 216 1.98 -18.76 -13.24
CA VAL A 216 3.39 -18.42 -13.43
C VAL A 216 4.20 -18.60 -12.15
N SER A 217 3.61 -18.32 -10.98
CA SER A 217 4.25 -18.52 -9.68
C SER A 217 4.66 -19.99 -9.39
N ARG A 218 4.22 -20.96 -10.21
CA ARG A 218 4.58 -22.38 -10.08
C ARG A 218 5.64 -22.84 -11.07
N VAL A 219 5.79 -22.18 -12.23
CA VAL A 219 6.57 -22.69 -13.37
C VAL A 219 8.03 -22.22 -13.34
N HIS A 220 8.37 -21.20 -12.54
CA HIS A 220 9.74 -20.72 -12.27
C HIS A 220 10.60 -20.46 -13.52
N ASP A 221 9.99 -20.13 -14.66
CA ASP A 221 10.69 -19.82 -15.91
C ASP A 221 10.70 -18.32 -16.22
N THR A 222 11.79 -17.86 -16.83
CA THR A 222 12.02 -16.44 -17.14
C THR A 222 11.07 -15.90 -18.21
N TRP A 223 10.56 -16.77 -19.11
CA TRP A 223 9.70 -16.36 -20.20
C TRP A 223 8.29 -16.02 -19.72
N SER A 224 7.70 -16.91 -18.93
CA SER A 224 6.39 -16.71 -18.30
C SER A 224 6.40 -15.53 -17.32
N LEU A 225 7.50 -15.35 -16.58
CA LEU A 225 7.70 -14.15 -15.75
C LEU A 225 7.79 -12.87 -16.60
N GLY A 226 8.45 -12.92 -17.76
CA GLY A 226 8.54 -11.81 -18.71
C GLY A 226 7.17 -11.42 -19.28
N ILE A 227 6.35 -12.41 -19.66
CA ILE A 227 4.97 -12.18 -20.12
C ILE A 227 4.14 -11.56 -18.98
N LEU A 228 4.21 -12.13 -17.77
CA LEU A 228 3.51 -11.60 -16.60
C LEU A 228 3.93 -10.15 -16.30
N MET A 229 5.23 -9.84 -16.40
CA MET A 229 5.74 -8.47 -16.24
C MET A 229 5.11 -7.50 -17.25
N GLY A 230 5.05 -7.89 -18.54
CA GLY A 230 4.46 -7.07 -19.59
C GLY A 230 2.97 -6.83 -19.37
N LEU A 231 2.21 -7.88 -19.04
CA LEU A 231 0.78 -7.78 -18.71
C LEU A 231 0.55 -6.88 -17.49
N GLN A 232 1.35 -7.03 -16.45
CA GLN A 232 1.24 -6.25 -15.22
C GLN A 232 1.58 -4.77 -15.42
N LEU A 233 2.55 -4.46 -16.30
CA LEU A 233 2.87 -3.07 -16.67
C LEU A 233 1.71 -2.41 -17.42
N ILE A 234 1.11 -3.11 -18.38
CA ILE A 234 -0.03 -2.60 -19.15
C ILE A 234 -1.19 -2.30 -18.22
N ILE A 235 -1.55 -3.26 -17.36
CA ILE A 235 -2.69 -3.13 -16.46
C ILE A 235 -2.44 -2.08 -15.38
N GLY A 236 -1.24 -2.05 -14.79
CA GLY A 236 -0.88 -1.00 -13.83
C GLY A 236 -0.93 0.39 -14.43
N SER A 237 -0.56 0.53 -15.71
CA SER A 237 -0.70 1.80 -16.43
C SER A 237 -2.16 2.17 -16.65
N ILE A 238 -3.02 1.20 -17.00
CA ILE A 238 -4.47 1.43 -17.14
C ILE A 238 -5.06 1.89 -15.81
N ASN A 239 -4.77 1.22 -14.70
CA ASN A 239 -5.29 1.62 -13.39
C ASN A 239 -4.82 3.00 -12.96
N LEU A 240 -3.53 3.30 -13.17
CA LEU A 240 -3.01 4.61 -12.86
C LEU A 240 -3.75 5.69 -13.67
N PHE A 241 -3.94 5.45 -14.97
CA PHE A 241 -4.69 6.37 -15.83
C PHE A 241 -6.16 6.48 -15.41
N THR A 242 -6.80 5.37 -15.04
CA THR A 242 -8.16 5.35 -14.51
C THR A 242 -8.27 6.16 -13.22
N VAL A 243 -7.35 5.99 -12.28
CA VAL A 243 -7.34 6.79 -11.04
C VAL A 243 -7.21 8.27 -11.38
N VAL A 244 -6.24 8.66 -12.20
CA VAL A 244 -6.02 10.05 -12.61
C VAL A 244 -7.25 10.65 -13.31
N TYR A 245 -7.87 9.90 -14.22
CA TYR A 245 -9.05 10.31 -14.96
C TYR A 245 -10.27 10.52 -14.05
N ARG A 246 -10.38 9.75 -12.96
CA ARG A 246 -11.50 9.81 -12.00
C ARG A 246 -11.33 10.83 -10.88
N ILE A 247 -10.15 11.40 -10.68
CA ILE A 247 -9.93 12.44 -9.64
C ILE A 247 -10.94 13.60 -9.75
N PRO A 248 -11.21 14.18 -10.94
CA PRO A 248 -12.13 15.30 -11.07
C PRO A 248 -13.61 14.90 -11.15
N GLU A 249 -13.94 13.61 -11.26
CA GLU A 249 -15.33 13.17 -11.41
C GLU A 249 -16.06 13.28 -10.05
N PRO A 250 -17.28 13.87 -10.02
CA PRO A 250 -18.13 13.77 -8.84
C PRO A 250 -18.47 12.30 -8.56
N ARG A 251 -18.49 11.93 -7.29
CA ARG A 251 -18.79 10.58 -6.80
C ARG A 251 -20.08 10.68 -6.00
N ASP A 252 -21.19 10.41 -6.66
CA ASP A 252 -22.53 10.64 -6.11
C ASP A 252 -23.08 9.37 -5.44
N THR A 253 -22.46 8.22 -5.67
CA THR A 253 -22.88 6.94 -5.10
C THR A 253 -21.77 6.22 -4.34
N ILE A 254 -22.15 5.43 -3.33
CA ILE A 254 -21.21 4.57 -2.56
C ILE A 254 -20.44 3.61 -3.48
N SER A 255 -21.07 3.15 -4.56
CA SER A 255 -20.43 2.29 -5.57
C SER A 255 -19.28 3.00 -6.30
N GLU A 256 -19.43 4.31 -6.55
CA GLU A 256 -18.41 5.12 -7.20
C GLU A 256 -17.22 5.39 -6.29
N ASP A 257 -17.48 5.70 -5.02
CA ASP A 257 -16.42 5.83 -4.01
C ASP A 257 -15.67 4.52 -3.79
N LEU A 258 -16.41 3.41 -3.61
CA LEU A 258 -15.80 2.10 -3.38
C LEU A 258 -14.97 1.66 -4.59
N SER A 259 -15.49 1.82 -5.80
CA SER A 259 -14.73 1.49 -7.01
C SER A 259 -13.49 2.38 -7.18
N PHE A 260 -13.55 3.66 -6.80
CA PHE A 260 -12.38 4.55 -6.82
C PHE A 260 -11.30 4.11 -5.83
N TYR A 261 -11.68 3.77 -4.59
CA TYR A 261 -10.74 3.24 -3.60
C TYR A 261 -10.14 1.91 -4.03
N ILE A 262 -10.93 1.03 -4.67
CA ILE A 262 -10.41 -0.22 -5.24
C ILE A 262 -9.42 0.07 -6.38
N SER A 263 -9.67 1.05 -7.25
CA SER A 263 -8.71 1.47 -8.29
C SER A 263 -7.38 1.93 -7.69
N ILE A 264 -7.42 2.74 -6.63
CA ILE A 264 -6.21 3.19 -5.91
C ILE A 264 -5.45 1.98 -5.34
N PHE A 265 -6.17 1.09 -4.64
CA PHE A 265 -5.59 -0.13 -4.08
C PHE A 265 -4.89 -0.98 -5.15
N TYR A 266 -5.51 -1.11 -6.33
CA TYR A 266 -4.93 -1.82 -7.46
C TYR A 266 -3.61 -1.22 -7.95
N VAL A 267 -3.50 0.10 -8.04
CA VAL A 267 -2.22 0.75 -8.40
C VAL A 267 -1.08 0.31 -7.48
N PHE A 268 -1.33 0.25 -6.16
CA PHE A 268 -0.32 -0.21 -5.20
C PHE A 268 -0.05 -1.71 -5.29
N ALA A 269 -1.10 -2.51 -5.50
CA ALA A 269 -0.96 -3.95 -5.69
C ALA A 269 -0.13 -4.27 -6.94
N ASP A 270 -0.34 -3.55 -8.03
CA ASP A 270 0.37 -3.71 -9.29
C ASP A 270 1.84 -3.37 -9.14
N CYS A 271 2.17 -2.29 -8.42
CA CYS A 271 3.55 -1.98 -8.06
C CYS A 271 4.20 -3.13 -7.26
N LEU A 272 3.44 -3.85 -6.42
CA LEU A 272 3.97 -4.90 -5.54
C LEU A 272 4.25 -6.17 -6.32
N LEU A 273 3.32 -6.51 -7.20
CA LEU A 273 3.45 -7.59 -8.16
C LEU A 273 4.66 -7.33 -9.06
N LEU A 274 4.77 -6.14 -9.65
CA LEU A 274 5.93 -5.76 -10.48
C LEU A 274 7.24 -5.84 -9.71
N TYR A 275 7.28 -5.37 -8.47
CA TYR A 275 8.47 -5.49 -7.62
C TYR A 275 8.91 -6.95 -7.47
N PHE A 276 7.99 -7.85 -7.13
CA PHE A 276 8.33 -9.26 -6.94
C PHE A 276 8.66 -9.97 -8.26
N ILE A 277 7.99 -9.63 -9.36
CA ILE A 277 8.32 -10.17 -10.69
C ILE A 277 9.75 -9.75 -11.08
N ILE A 278 10.10 -8.47 -10.96
CA ILE A 278 11.44 -7.95 -11.29
C ILE A 278 12.50 -8.55 -10.38
N ALA A 279 12.23 -8.63 -9.07
CA ALA A 279 13.18 -9.23 -8.11
C ALA A 279 13.44 -10.70 -8.45
N THR A 280 12.40 -11.47 -8.73
CA THR A 280 12.51 -12.89 -9.11
C THR A 280 13.25 -13.06 -10.43
N PHE A 281 12.90 -12.26 -11.43
CA PHE A 281 13.52 -12.28 -12.75
C PHE A 281 15.04 -11.98 -12.66
N ARG A 282 15.44 -10.99 -11.87
CA ARG A 282 16.87 -10.67 -11.65
C ARG A 282 17.63 -11.82 -10.99
N ILE A 283 17.04 -12.48 -10.00
CA ILE A 283 17.69 -13.60 -9.31
C ILE A 283 17.85 -14.79 -10.27
N LEU A 284 16.82 -15.13 -11.05
CA LEU A 284 16.88 -16.21 -12.04
C LEU A 284 17.92 -15.94 -13.13
N GLN A 285 17.99 -14.72 -13.67
CA GLN A 285 19.03 -14.34 -14.63
C GLN A 285 20.44 -14.41 -14.04
N GLY A 286 20.61 -14.00 -12.78
CA GLY A 286 21.87 -14.13 -12.06
C GLY A 286 22.30 -15.59 -11.93
N TYR A 287 21.35 -16.46 -11.58
CA TYR A 287 21.58 -17.91 -11.49
C TYR A 287 21.96 -18.54 -12.83
N GLU A 288 21.26 -18.20 -13.92
CA GLU A 288 21.60 -18.69 -15.26
C GLU A 288 23.01 -18.31 -15.70
N LYS A 289 23.49 -17.11 -15.32
CA LYS A 289 24.87 -16.67 -15.59
C LYS A 289 25.88 -17.46 -14.77
N LEU A 290 25.59 -17.71 -13.49
CA LEU A 290 26.45 -18.51 -12.61
C LEU A 290 26.55 -19.98 -13.03
N LYS A 291 25.51 -20.54 -13.67
CA LYS A 291 25.55 -21.92 -14.21
C LYS A 291 26.41 -22.07 -15.47
N LYS A 292 26.64 -20.98 -16.21
CA LYS A 292 27.37 -20.99 -17.49
C LYS A 292 28.87 -20.75 -17.34
N ASN A 293 29.31 -20.26 -16.18
CA ASN A 293 30.71 -20.04 -15.82
C ASN A 293 31.20 -21.16 -14.91
#